data_AF-A0A356N660-F1
#
_entry.id   AF-A0A356N660-F1
#
_cell.length_a   1.000
_cell.length_b   1.000
_cell.length_c   1.000
_cell.angle_alpha   90.00
_cell.angle_beta   90.00
_cell.angle_gamma   90.00
#
_symmetry.space_group_name_H-M   'P 1'
#
loop_
_entity.id
_entity.type
_entity.pdbx_description
1 polymer ?
#
loop_
_entity_poly.entity_id
_entity_poly.type
_entity_poly.pdbx_seq_one_letter_code
_entity_poly.pdbx_strand_id
1 'polypeptide(L)'
;MLKKAVSFIAPVLFLILALVVSFLLTSPSQPKFVIDILFYTKVLILFSLVFTLTYFIDIAFSGFKKPVVKLITFGITFILSCFLFFIEDKITKDSQLNFVFQIFLVVIVGVYVFYFIRWPLKGIFYLIKKIKWKFVQSFVAYIEHLIEPIYYFPLKLVTYSTYYLIKFLIKVTIELIKIIIDAGKFTFRSFRNFLKSLLVFCLGLYVIASLFVIVDYIRTQYGQYGKFFCSAGVKNKLKGTVVRVVGGYSEGTGFFISENQVLTNFHVIADEPSPKIIFPNGKFITPIKITGDKDADLAILFTEYEYPEMVMSLPSKISIKDEEPLLATGFAMGTDLAGKATVLKGNFADFRESKYESVSYIQTNISLVEGMSGGPLTDQCGQVVGINTAGLAGLSMFISGSEAKKIIPDFSDQEIEKIDVDPSKSPEDAVTAFYTYLKARKMKEGFDLLSREYLQKTNFEEWTSRFKDILDVEIVKSEKVEDSKDTVNVKFGTKNWVTEETEFHYYEGTWKTIFEDGKYKMLKSNIKEIEDPDFDWFYD
;
A
#
# COMPACT_ATOMS: atom_id res chain seq x y z
N MET A 1 -3.74 -15.80 -55.61
CA MET A 1 -4.30 -16.44 -54.39
C MET A 1 -4.31 -15.52 -53.16
N LEU A 2 -3.24 -14.79 -52.82
CA LEU A 2 -3.21 -13.87 -51.65
C LEU A 2 -4.33 -12.79 -51.63
N LYS A 3 -4.66 -12.18 -52.78
CA LYS A 3 -5.76 -11.19 -52.86
C LYS A 3 -7.15 -11.79 -52.57
N LYS A 4 -7.37 -13.07 -52.87
CA LYS A 4 -8.64 -13.78 -52.56
C LYS A 4 -8.68 -14.24 -51.09
N ALA A 5 -7.54 -14.60 -50.51
CA ALA A 5 -7.42 -14.90 -49.08
C ALA A 5 -7.70 -13.66 -48.21
N VAL A 6 -7.14 -12.50 -48.56
CA VAL A 6 -7.36 -11.23 -47.84
C VAL A 6 -8.81 -10.74 -47.94
N SER A 7 -9.47 -11.00 -49.07
CA SER A 7 -10.90 -10.70 -49.30
C SER A 7 -11.85 -11.57 -48.47
N PHE A 8 -11.44 -12.78 -48.07
CA PHE A 8 -12.25 -13.70 -47.27
C PHE A 8 -11.94 -13.57 -45.76
N ILE A 9 -10.71 -13.17 -45.43
CA ILE A 9 -10.25 -12.96 -44.04
C ILE A 9 -10.77 -11.62 -43.49
N ALA A 10 -10.87 -10.55 -44.28
CA ALA A 10 -11.30 -9.24 -43.79
C ALA A 10 -12.73 -9.22 -43.22
N PRO A 11 -13.75 -9.85 -43.83
CA PRO A 11 -15.10 -9.93 -43.26
C PRO A 11 -15.16 -10.80 -42.01
N VAL A 12 -14.36 -11.87 -41.96
CA VAL A 12 -14.26 -12.78 -40.80
C VAL A 12 -13.55 -12.08 -39.63
N LEU A 13 -12.48 -11.32 -39.89
CA LEU A 13 -11.85 -10.45 -38.89
C LEU A 13 -12.79 -9.34 -38.44
N PHE A 14 -13.60 -8.77 -39.34
CA PHE A 14 -14.60 -7.77 -38.99
C PHE A 14 -15.74 -8.36 -38.15
N LEU A 15 -16.15 -9.61 -38.42
CA LEU A 15 -17.14 -10.33 -37.62
C LEU A 15 -16.57 -10.72 -36.25
N ILE A 16 -15.31 -11.15 -36.18
CA ILE A 16 -14.61 -11.45 -34.92
C ILE A 16 -14.42 -10.15 -34.13
N LEU A 17 -14.01 -9.05 -34.77
CA LEU A 17 -13.86 -7.75 -34.12
C LEU A 17 -15.21 -7.20 -33.66
N ALA A 18 -16.29 -7.40 -34.43
CA ALA A 18 -17.64 -7.00 -34.05
C ALA A 18 -18.23 -7.89 -32.95
N LEU A 19 -17.92 -9.19 -32.93
CA LEU A 19 -18.28 -10.11 -31.84
C LEU A 19 -17.48 -9.82 -30.57
N VAL A 20 -16.20 -9.50 -30.70
CA VAL A 20 -15.34 -9.06 -29.60
C VAL A 20 -15.81 -7.70 -29.09
N VAL A 21 -16.12 -6.73 -29.94
CA VAL A 21 -16.68 -5.42 -29.55
C VAL A 21 -18.08 -5.56 -28.95
N SER A 22 -18.92 -6.44 -29.47
CA SER A 22 -20.25 -6.75 -28.90
C SER A 22 -20.12 -7.43 -27.53
N PHE A 23 -19.20 -8.38 -27.38
CA PHE A 23 -18.87 -9.03 -26.10
C PHE A 23 -18.22 -8.05 -25.09
N LEU A 24 -17.41 -7.10 -25.58
CA LEU A 24 -16.80 -6.00 -24.81
C LEU A 24 -17.83 -4.95 -24.36
N LEU A 25 -18.93 -4.78 -25.10
CA LEU A 25 -20.00 -3.81 -24.79
C LEU A 25 -21.17 -4.42 -24.01
N THR A 26 -21.26 -5.75 -23.93
CA THR A 26 -22.35 -6.46 -23.23
C THR A 26 -21.93 -7.05 -21.88
N SER A 27 -20.63 -7.06 -21.55
CA SER A 27 -20.16 -7.56 -20.26
C SER A 27 -20.35 -6.51 -19.17
N PRO A 28 -21.28 -6.70 -18.21
CA PRO A 28 -21.42 -5.80 -17.08
C PRO A 28 -20.35 -6.17 -16.06
N SER A 29 -19.67 -5.16 -15.52
CA SER A 29 -18.71 -5.23 -14.39
C SER A 29 -17.27 -5.70 -14.71
N GLN A 30 -16.36 -4.77 -15.03
CA GLN A 30 -14.99 -4.76 -14.48
C GLN A 30 -14.30 -3.38 -14.68
N PRO A 31 -14.05 -2.57 -13.62
CA PRO A 31 -13.23 -1.34 -13.67
C PRO A 31 -11.71 -1.57 -13.74
N LYS A 32 -11.25 -2.83 -13.65
CA LYS A 32 -9.82 -3.22 -13.76
C LYS A 32 -9.21 -2.75 -15.10
N PHE A 33 -9.98 -2.88 -16.19
CA PHE A 33 -9.51 -2.66 -17.56
C PHE A 33 -9.11 -1.21 -17.89
N VAL A 34 -9.76 -0.21 -17.30
CA VAL A 34 -9.43 1.21 -17.54
C VAL A 34 -8.18 1.64 -16.78
N ILE A 35 -8.00 1.10 -15.57
CA ILE A 35 -6.79 1.30 -14.74
C ILE A 35 -5.59 0.66 -15.42
N ASP A 36 -5.78 -0.52 -16.01
CA ASP A 36 -4.77 -1.23 -16.78
C ASP A 36 -4.31 -0.37 -17.98
N ILE A 37 -5.23 0.15 -18.80
CA ILE A 37 -4.90 1.04 -19.94
C ILE A 37 -4.05 2.26 -19.52
N LEU A 38 -4.39 2.90 -18.41
CA LEU A 38 -3.69 4.09 -17.92
C LEU A 38 -2.32 3.76 -17.31
N PHE A 39 -2.18 2.63 -16.62
CA PHE A 39 -0.88 2.13 -16.14
C PHE A 39 0.05 1.84 -17.32
N TYR A 40 -0.44 1.16 -18.36
CA TYR A 40 0.36 0.89 -19.56
C TYR A 40 0.72 2.16 -20.33
N THR A 41 -0.13 3.20 -20.29
CA THR A 41 0.19 4.52 -20.88
C THR A 41 1.36 5.19 -20.13
N LYS A 42 1.41 5.10 -18.80
CA LYS A 42 2.53 5.62 -17.98
C LYS A 42 3.83 4.84 -18.23
N VAL A 43 3.75 3.52 -18.37
CA VAL A 43 4.89 2.68 -18.74
C VAL A 43 5.40 3.01 -20.14
N LEU A 44 4.52 3.17 -21.13
CA LEU A 44 4.87 3.62 -22.48
C LEU A 44 5.55 4.99 -22.51
N ILE A 45 5.11 5.93 -21.67
CA ILE A 45 5.74 7.25 -21.51
C ILE A 45 7.12 7.14 -20.86
N LEU A 46 7.25 6.33 -19.80
CA LEU A 46 8.55 6.11 -19.13
C LEU A 46 9.56 5.45 -20.08
N PHE A 47 9.11 4.46 -20.85
CA PHE A 47 9.91 3.82 -21.90
C PHE A 47 10.29 4.80 -23.01
N SER A 48 9.35 5.65 -23.46
CA SER A 48 9.64 6.71 -24.44
C SER A 48 10.67 7.71 -23.90
N LEU A 49 10.57 8.09 -22.62
CA LEU A 49 11.54 8.97 -21.94
C LEU A 49 12.92 8.33 -21.83
N VAL A 50 13.02 7.06 -21.43
CA VAL A 50 14.29 6.33 -21.38
C VAL A 50 14.90 6.22 -22.77
N PHE A 51 14.10 5.94 -23.80
CA PHE A 51 14.52 5.86 -25.20
C PHE A 51 15.01 7.22 -25.72
N THR A 52 14.33 8.30 -25.35
CA THR A 52 14.69 9.67 -25.71
C THR A 52 15.97 10.10 -24.98
N LEU A 53 16.12 9.74 -23.70
CA LEU A 53 17.31 10.03 -22.91
C LEU A 53 18.53 9.26 -23.43
N THR A 54 18.37 7.98 -23.80
CA THR A 54 19.47 7.22 -24.43
C THR A 54 19.84 7.79 -25.78
N TYR A 55 18.87 8.19 -26.59
CA TYR A 55 19.12 8.85 -27.86
C TYR A 55 19.85 10.19 -27.68
N PHE A 56 19.45 11.00 -26.69
CA PHE A 56 20.12 12.26 -26.36
C PHE A 56 21.52 12.07 -25.78
N ILE A 57 21.76 11.05 -24.95
CA ILE A 57 23.10 10.71 -24.47
C ILE A 57 23.97 10.23 -25.63
N ASP A 58 23.45 9.43 -26.56
CA ASP A 58 24.21 8.97 -27.72
C ASP A 58 24.56 10.14 -28.68
N ILE A 59 23.70 11.16 -28.76
CA ILE A 59 23.97 12.45 -29.46
C ILE A 59 24.96 13.32 -28.69
N ALA A 60 24.78 13.53 -27.39
CA ALA A 60 25.64 14.39 -26.56
C ALA A 60 27.08 13.86 -26.47
N PHE A 61 27.24 12.53 -26.51
CA PHE A 61 28.55 11.87 -26.52
C PHE A 61 29.02 11.45 -27.93
N SER A 62 28.29 11.84 -28.99
CA SER A 62 28.70 11.58 -30.38
C SER A 62 30.05 12.25 -30.74
N GLY A 63 30.46 13.29 -30.00
CA GLY A 63 31.75 13.94 -30.11
C GLY A 63 32.91 13.29 -29.34
N PHE A 64 32.65 12.37 -28.40
CA PHE A 64 33.69 11.73 -27.60
C PHE A 64 34.11 10.38 -28.20
N LYS A 65 35.33 10.31 -28.76
CA LYS A 65 35.97 9.08 -29.27
C LYS A 65 36.41 8.10 -28.16
N LYS A 66 35.65 7.91 -27.07
CA LYS A 66 36.02 6.95 -26.01
C LYS A 66 34.96 5.83 -25.85
N PRO A 67 35.28 4.57 -26.25
CA PRO A 67 34.36 3.44 -26.20
C PRO A 67 33.85 3.11 -24.78
N VAL A 68 34.58 3.53 -23.76
CA VAL A 68 34.25 3.34 -22.33
C VAL A 68 32.96 4.07 -21.93
N VAL A 69 32.70 5.27 -22.45
CA VAL A 69 31.51 6.06 -22.07
C VAL A 69 30.23 5.44 -22.64
N LYS A 70 30.29 4.90 -23.86
CA LYS A 70 29.15 4.19 -24.48
C LYS A 70 28.87 2.85 -23.80
N LEU A 71 29.90 2.15 -23.31
CA LEU A 71 29.76 0.92 -22.54
C LEU A 71 29.12 1.16 -21.16
N ILE A 72 29.49 2.25 -20.48
CA ILE A 72 28.92 2.65 -19.19
C ILE A 72 27.44 3.07 -19.36
N THR A 73 27.13 3.87 -20.38
CA THR A 73 25.76 4.30 -20.68
C THR A 73 24.85 3.09 -20.99
N PHE A 74 25.36 2.10 -21.73
CA PHE A 74 24.68 0.86 -22.05
C PHE A 74 24.51 -0.07 -20.84
N GLY A 75 25.55 -0.22 -20.01
CA GLY A 75 25.47 -0.97 -18.75
C GLY A 75 24.39 -0.40 -17.82
N ILE A 76 24.33 0.93 -17.70
CA ILE A 76 23.31 1.62 -16.90
C ILE A 76 21.91 1.37 -17.46
N THR A 77 21.71 1.45 -18.78
CA THR A 77 20.37 1.21 -19.36
C THR A 77 19.95 -0.25 -19.35
N PHE A 78 20.87 -1.19 -19.54
CA PHE A 78 20.60 -2.63 -19.41
C PHE A 78 20.24 -2.99 -17.97
N ILE A 79 20.98 -2.48 -16.99
CA ILE A 79 20.67 -2.67 -15.56
C ILE A 79 19.31 -2.05 -15.22
N LEU A 80 18.99 -0.84 -15.70
CA LEU A 80 17.67 -0.22 -15.52
C LEU A 80 16.54 -1.04 -16.15
N SER A 81 16.77 -1.66 -17.31
CA SER A 81 15.78 -2.49 -18.01
C SER A 81 15.56 -3.85 -17.31
N CYS A 82 16.63 -4.47 -16.81
CA CYS A 82 16.56 -5.67 -15.98
C CYS A 82 15.97 -5.39 -14.59
N PHE A 83 16.21 -4.21 -14.02
CA PHE A 83 15.63 -3.77 -12.75
C PHE A 83 14.13 -3.54 -12.87
N LEU A 84 13.66 -2.96 -13.99
CA LEU A 84 12.23 -2.85 -14.32
C LEU A 84 11.54 -4.23 -14.45
N PHE A 85 12.22 -5.23 -15.05
CA PHE A 85 11.75 -6.62 -15.11
C PHE A 85 11.58 -7.25 -13.72
N PHE A 86 12.55 -7.02 -12.82
CA PHE A 86 12.51 -7.55 -11.46
C PHE A 86 11.43 -6.88 -10.58
N ILE A 87 11.16 -5.60 -10.83
CA ILE A 87 10.07 -4.86 -10.17
C ILE A 87 8.69 -5.42 -10.57
N GLU A 88 8.53 -5.85 -11.82
CA GLU A 88 7.24 -6.32 -12.34
C GLU A 88 6.89 -7.76 -11.95
N ASP A 89 7.87 -8.68 -11.91
CA ASP A 89 7.66 -10.06 -11.44
C ASP A 89 7.12 -10.09 -10.01
N LYS A 90 7.44 -9.06 -9.20
CA LYS A 90 6.89 -8.86 -7.86
C LYS A 90 5.51 -8.19 -7.81
N ILE A 91 5.08 -7.49 -8.87
CA ILE A 91 3.88 -6.63 -8.89
C ILE A 91 2.66 -7.31 -9.56
N THR A 92 2.85 -8.24 -10.49
CA THR A 92 1.75 -8.75 -11.33
C THR A 92 1.55 -10.26 -11.23
N LYS A 93 0.69 -10.68 -10.28
CA LYS A 93 0.19 -12.06 -10.11
C LYS A 93 -1.10 -12.35 -10.92
N ASP A 94 -1.35 -11.68 -12.04
CA ASP A 94 -2.57 -11.88 -12.85
C ASP A 94 -2.24 -12.45 -14.25
N SER A 95 -2.84 -13.60 -14.59
CA SER A 95 -2.25 -14.57 -15.53
C SER A 95 -2.59 -14.35 -17.01
N GLN A 96 -3.59 -13.51 -17.35
CA GLN A 96 -3.98 -13.31 -18.75
C GLN A 96 -3.37 -12.07 -19.42
N LEU A 97 -3.05 -11.00 -18.69
CA LEU A 97 -2.39 -9.81 -19.25
C LEU A 97 -0.86 -9.95 -19.36
N ASN A 98 -0.28 -10.94 -18.69
CA ASN A 98 1.13 -11.30 -18.78
C ASN A 98 1.54 -11.60 -20.25
N PHE A 99 0.60 -12.09 -21.07
CA PHE A 99 0.88 -12.49 -22.45
C PHE A 99 1.18 -11.31 -23.41
N VAL A 100 0.38 -10.24 -23.39
CA VAL A 100 0.58 -9.09 -24.31
C VAL A 100 1.82 -8.28 -23.92
N PHE A 101 2.07 -8.15 -22.62
CA PHE A 101 3.26 -7.49 -22.11
C PHE A 101 4.53 -8.32 -22.36
N GLN A 102 4.48 -9.64 -22.15
CA GLN A 102 5.59 -10.53 -22.53
C GLN A 102 5.88 -10.45 -24.03
N ILE A 103 4.88 -10.31 -24.90
CA ILE A 103 5.12 -10.08 -26.34
C ILE A 103 5.86 -8.75 -26.57
N PHE A 104 5.43 -7.65 -25.95
CA PHE A 104 6.11 -6.34 -26.07
C PHE A 104 7.54 -6.37 -25.52
N LEU A 105 7.74 -7.03 -24.38
CA LEU A 105 9.04 -7.19 -23.73
C LEU A 105 9.97 -8.11 -24.56
N VAL A 106 9.46 -9.22 -25.11
CA VAL A 106 10.21 -10.09 -26.02
C VAL A 106 10.64 -9.32 -27.27
N VAL A 107 9.80 -8.41 -27.78
CA VAL A 107 10.19 -7.52 -28.90
C VAL A 107 11.29 -6.55 -28.48
N ILE A 108 11.22 -5.94 -27.29
CA ILE A 108 12.23 -4.98 -26.79
C ILE A 108 13.56 -5.68 -26.45
N VAL A 109 13.52 -6.77 -25.68
CA VAL A 109 14.68 -7.61 -25.36
C VAL A 109 15.27 -8.18 -26.64
N GLY A 110 14.43 -8.60 -27.59
CA GLY A 110 14.86 -9.02 -28.93
C GLY A 110 15.63 -7.93 -29.67
N VAL A 111 15.16 -6.68 -29.63
CA VAL A 111 15.88 -5.52 -30.19
C VAL A 111 17.22 -5.28 -29.47
N TYR A 112 17.26 -5.35 -28.13
CA TYR A 112 18.49 -5.13 -27.35
C TYR A 112 19.54 -6.23 -27.53
N VAL A 113 19.14 -7.51 -27.41
CA VAL A 113 20.02 -8.68 -27.65
C VAL A 113 20.58 -8.63 -29.08
N PHE A 114 19.78 -8.18 -30.03
CA PHE A 114 20.19 -8.03 -31.42
C PHE A 114 21.22 -6.88 -31.64
N TYR A 115 21.09 -5.75 -30.93
CA TYR A 115 22.13 -4.71 -30.91
C TYR A 115 23.42 -5.17 -30.20
N PHE A 116 23.30 -5.98 -29.14
CA PHE A 116 24.43 -6.58 -28.42
C PHE A 116 25.22 -7.56 -29.32
N ILE A 117 24.53 -8.38 -30.14
CA ILE A 117 25.15 -9.29 -31.10
C ILE A 117 25.78 -8.53 -32.29
N ARG A 118 25.18 -7.39 -32.70
CA ARG A 118 25.67 -6.54 -33.81
C ARG A 118 27.05 -5.93 -33.54
N TRP A 119 27.35 -5.56 -32.30
CA TRP A 119 28.61 -4.90 -31.93
C TRP A 119 29.87 -5.79 -32.11
N PRO A 120 29.93 -7.03 -31.55
CA PRO A 120 31.05 -7.93 -31.79
C PRO A 120 31.09 -8.39 -33.25
N LEU A 121 29.95 -8.59 -33.93
CA LEU A 121 29.92 -8.92 -35.35
C LEU A 121 30.55 -7.82 -36.21
N LYS A 122 30.33 -6.54 -35.93
CA LYS A 122 31.02 -5.44 -36.64
C LYS A 122 32.54 -5.45 -36.41
N GLY A 123 32.99 -5.76 -35.19
CA GLY A 123 34.41 -5.92 -34.87
C GLY A 123 35.04 -7.11 -35.61
N ILE A 124 34.34 -8.25 -35.64
CA ILE A 124 34.72 -9.47 -36.36
C ILE A 124 34.76 -9.21 -37.88
N PHE A 125 33.73 -8.60 -38.47
CA PHE A 125 33.70 -8.25 -39.90
C PHE A 125 34.78 -7.24 -40.28
N TYR A 126 35.13 -6.30 -39.39
CA TYR A 126 36.24 -5.38 -39.58
C TYR A 126 37.61 -6.10 -39.60
N LEU A 127 37.81 -7.08 -38.70
CA LEU A 127 39.01 -7.92 -38.67
C LEU A 127 39.08 -8.85 -39.89
N ILE A 128 37.97 -9.47 -40.29
CA ILE A 128 37.88 -10.35 -41.45
C ILE A 128 38.11 -9.57 -42.75
N LYS A 129 37.67 -8.31 -42.86
CA LYS A 129 37.93 -7.43 -44.03
C LYS A 129 39.42 -7.10 -44.24
N LYS A 130 40.29 -7.26 -43.22
CA LYS A 130 41.76 -7.16 -43.40
C LYS A 130 42.36 -8.37 -44.12
N ILE A 131 41.65 -9.50 -44.17
CA ILE A 131 42.08 -10.70 -44.89
C ILE A 131 41.84 -10.45 -46.40
N LYS A 132 42.91 -10.32 -47.19
CA LYS A 132 42.85 -9.98 -48.63
C LYS A 132 42.38 -11.12 -49.55
N TRP A 133 41.76 -12.16 -49.01
CA TRP A 133 41.28 -13.29 -49.81
C TRP A 133 39.92 -12.93 -50.43
N LYS A 134 39.87 -12.93 -51.76
CA LYS A 134 38.71 -12.51 -52.57
C LYS A 134 37.43 -13.26 -52.19
N PHE A 135 37.54 -14.55 -51.87
CA PHE A 135 36.42 -15.38 -51.42
C PHE A 135 35.83 -14.92 -50.08
N VAL A 136 36.68 -14.59 -49.12
CA VAL A 136 36.27 -14.15 -47.78
C VAL A 136 35.53 -12.81 -47.86
N GLN A 137 35.99 -11.90 -48.72
CA GLN A 137 35.33 -10.62 -48.95
C GLN A 137 33.94 -10.78 -49.59
N SER A 138 33.81 -11.65 -50.60
CA SER A 138 32.52 -11.95 -51.22
C SER A 138 31.54 -12.64 -50.25
N PHE A 139 32.05 -13.54 -49.40
CA PHE A 139 31.23 -14.22 -48.40
C PHE A 139 30.73 -13.25 -47.31
N VAL A 140 31.60 -12.36 -46.81
CA VAL A 140 31.21 -11.30 -45.87
C VAL A 140 30.17 -10.37 -46.49
N ALA A 141 30.36 -9.95 -47.75
CA ALA A 141 29.39 -9.10 -48.44
C ALA A 141 28.03 -9.79 -48.62
N TYR A 142 28.02 -11.09 -48.92
CA TYR A 142 26.79 -11.89 -49.02
C TYR A 142 26.05 -11.96 -47.67
N ILE A 143 26.76 -12.24 -46.57
CA ILE A 143 26.17 -12.29 -45.23
C ILE A 143 25.70 -10.91 -44.76
N GLU A 144 26.46 -9.84 -45.02
CA GLU A 144 26.05 -8.46 -44.74
C GLU A 144 24.72 -8.15 -45.44
N HIS A 145 24.58 -8.53 -46.71
CA HIS A 145 23.37 -8.30 -47.49
C HIS A 145 22.17 -9.16 -47.03
N LEU A 146 22.43 -10.37 -46.52
CA LEU A 146 21.39 -11.26 -45.98
C LEU A 146 20.83 -10.77 -44.63
N ILE A 147 21.67 -10.21 -43.75
CA ILE A 147 21.24 -9.80 -42.40
C ILE A 147 20.68 -8.37 -42.40
N GLU A 148 21.23 -7.45 -43.21
CA GLU A 148 20.39 -6.69 -44.14
C GLU A 148 18.94 -6.31 -43.73
N PRO A 149 17.95 -6.97 -44.36
CA PRO A 149 16.53 -6.78 -44.07
C PRO A 149 16.08 -7.11 -42.66
N ILE A 150 16.75 -8.07 -41.98
CA ILE A 150 16.42 -8.48 -40.61
C ILE A 150 16.71 -7.33 -39.64
N TYR A 151 17.75 -6.52 -39.92
CA TYR A 151 18.11 -5.35 -39.10
C TYR A 151 17.00 -4.30 -38.99
N TYR A 152 16.23 -4.10 -40.06
CA TYR A 152 15.17 -3.09 -40.10
C TYR A 152 13.79 -3.65 -39.77
N PHE A 153 13.66 -4.96 -39.54
CA PHE A 153 12.37 -5.62 -39.38
C PHE A 153 11.58 -5.13 -38.14
N PRO A 154 12.15 -5.05 -36.92
CA PRO A 154 11.39 -4.58 -35.75
C PRO A 154 11.01 -3.10 -35.86
N LEU A 155 11.91 -2.27 -36.36
CA LEU A 155 11.66 -0.84 -36.59
C LEU A 155 10.57 -0.65 -37.66
N LYS A 156 10.62 -1.40 -38.77
CA LYS A 156 9.56 -1.41 -39.79
C LYS A 156 8.26 -1.93 -39.22
N LEU A 157 8.26 -2.96 -38.39
CA LEU A 157 7.05 -3.50 -37.78
C LEU A 157 6.35 -2.44 -36.91
N VAL A 158 7.07 -1.76 -36.03
CA VAL A 158 6.50 -0.71 -35.17
C VAL A 158 6.08 0.51 -35.98
N THR A 159 6.95 1.01 -36.87
CA THR A 159 6.66 2.21 -37.66
C THR A 159 5.51 1.99 -38.65
N TYR A 160 5.46 0.85 -39.34
CA TYR A 160 4.36 0.54 -40.26
C TYR A 160 3.05 0.26 -39.51
N SER A 161 3.09 -0.46 -38.38
CA SER A 161 1.88 -0.70 -37.57
C SER A 161 1.31 0.61 -37.04
N THR A 162 2.17 1.49 -36.53
CA THR A 162 1.77 2.83 -36.05
C THR A 162 1.24 3.69 -37.20
N TYR A 163 1.94 3.73 -38.33
CA TYR A 163 1.51 4.47 -39.52
C TYR A 163 0.16 4.00 -40.04
N TYR A 164 -0.05 2.69 -40.17
CA TYR A 164 -1.32 2.15 -40.65
C TYR A 164 -2.46 2.32 -39.64
N LEU A 165 -2.18 2.26 -38.34
CA LEU A 165 -3.15 2.56 -37.29
C LEU A 165 -3.60 4.02 -37.36
N ILE A 166 -2.65 4.97 -37.44
CA ILE A 166 -2.95 6.40 -37.58
C ILE A 166 -3.73 6.65 -38.88
N LYS A 167 -3.27 6.08 -39.99
CA LYS A 167 -3.95 6.20 -41.29
C LYS A 167 -5.38 5.64 -41.25
N PHE A 168 -5.57 4.52 -40.55
CA PHE A 168 -6.88 3.91 -40.33
C PHE A 168 -7.78 4.83 -39.50
N LEU A 169 -7.28 5.35 -38.37
CA LEU A 169 -8.01 6.27 -37.49
C LEU A 169 -8.43 7.56 -38.24
N ILE A 170 -7.51 8.17 -39.00
CA ILE A 170 -7.80 9.35 -39.82
C ILE A 170 -8.88 9.03 -40.85
N LYS A 171 -8.77 7.89 -41.54
CA LYS A 171 -9.73 7.50 -42.57
C LYS A 171 -11.12 7.23 -41.98
N VAL A 172 -11.19 6.53 -40.85
CA VAL A 172 -12.44 6.29 -40.11
C VAL A 172 -13.06 7.62 -39.68
N THR A 173 -12.27 8.54 -39.14
CA THR A 173 -12.75 9.86 -38.70
C THR A 173 -13.32 10.67 -39.87
N ILE A 174 -12.61 10.71 -41.01
CA ILE A 174 -13.08 11.40 -42.22
C ILE A 174 -14.40 10.79 -42.73
N GLU A 175 -14.51 9.45 -42.76
CA GLU A 175 -15.73 8.79 -43.21
C GLU A 175 -16.90 9.01 -42.22
N LEU A 176 -16.65 9.03 -40.91
CA LEU A 176 -17.67 9.41 -39.91
C LEU A 176 -18.16 10.84 -40.11
N ILE A 177 -17.26 11.80 -40.35
CA ILE A 177 -17.61 13.20 -40.63
C ILE A 177 -18.45 13.30 -41.91
N LYS A 178 -18.07 12.58 -42.98
CA LYS A 178 -18.87 12.54 -44.22
C LYS A 178 -20.26 11.99 -43.97
N ILE A 179 -20.39 10.90 -43.21
CA ILE A 179 -21.68 10.31 -42.85
C ILE A 179 -22.56 11.33 -42.11
N ILE A 180 -21.99 12.13 -41.21
CA ILE A 180 -22.71 13.20 -40.50
C ILE A 180 -23.13 14.33 -41.46
N ILE A 181 -22.24 14.77 -42.35
CA ILE A 181 -22.54 15.84 -43.34
C ILE A 181 -23.61 15.38 -44.33
N ASP A 182 -23.52 14.15 -44.84
CA ASP A 182 -24.49 13.57 -45.77
C ASP A 182 -25.85 13.36 -45.10
N ALA A 183 -25.84 12.96 -43.83
CA ALA A 183 -27.04 12.87 -43.01
C ALA A 183 -27.75 14.23 -42.85
N GLY A 184 -27.01 15.34 -42.75
CA GLY A 184 -27.56 16.69 -42.65
C GLY A 184 -28.01 17.29 -43.99
N LYS A 185 -27.28 17.05 -45.10
CA LYS A 185 -27.58 17.65 -46.41
C LYS A 185 -28.71 16.97 -47.19
N PHE A 186 -28.92 15.67 -46.99
CA PHE A 186 -29.80 14.88 -47.86
C PHE A 186 -30.94 14.18 -47.14
N THR A 187 -31.23 14.58 -45.90
CA THR A 187 -32.23 13.95 -45.02
C THR A 187 -33.58 13.74 -45.70
N PHE A 188 -34.05 14.72 -46.48
CA PHE A 188 -35.38 14.70 -47.12
C PHE A 188 -35.37 14.41 -48.63
N ARG A 189 -34.21 14.06 -49.23
CA ARG A 189 -34.15 13.75 -50.67
C ARG A 189 -34.69 12.35 -51.02
N SER A 190 -34.68 11.42 -50.07
CA SER A 190 -35.11 10.02 -50.28
C SER A 190 -35.35 9.35 -48.92
N PHE A 191 -36.34 8.46 -48.83
CA PHE A 191 -36.62 7.68 -47.63
C PHE A 191 -35.39 6.87 -47.14
N ARG A 192 -34.54 6.40 -48.06
CA ARG A 192 -33.29 5.70 -47.71
C ARG A 192 -32.27 6.63 -47.03
N ASN A 193 -32.20 7.88 -47.46
CA ASN A 193 -31.30 8.88 -46.85
C ASN A 193 -31.85 9.37 -45.52
N PHE A 194 -33.18 9.48 -45.39
CA PHE A 194 -33.85 9.72 -44.12
C PHE A 194 -33.49 8.65 -43.09
N LEU A 195 -33.65 7.35 -43.44
CA LEU A 195 -33.29 6.23 -42.56
C LEU A 195 -31.81 6.23 -42.12
N LYS A 196 -30.88 6.52 -43.03
CA LYS A 196 -29.45 6.64 -42.70
C LYS A 196 -29.19 7.79 -41.73
N SER A 197 -29.82 8.94 -41.97
CA SER A 197 -29.69 10.12 -41.12
C SER A 197 -30.25 9.86 -39.73
N LEU A 198 -31.40 9.20 -39.66
CA LEU A 198 -32.02 8.76 -38.41
C LEU A 198 -31.12 7.80 -37.63
N LEU A 199 -30.51 6.80 -38.29
CA LEU A 199 -29.59 5.87 -37.65
C LEU A 199 -28.36 6.58 -37.08
N VAL A 200 -27.75 7.49 -37.84
CA VAL A 200 -26.58 8.28 -37.40
C VAL A 200 -26.94 9.18 -36.23
N PHE A 201 -28.11 9.81 -36.28
CA PHE A 201 -28.63 10.63 -35.19
C PHE A 201 -28.86 9.80 -33.92
N CYS A 202 -29.54 8.65 -34.02
CA CYS A 202 -29.74 7.74 -32.90
C CYS A 202 -28.42 7.22 -32.32
N LEU A 203 -27.45 6.87 -33.18
CA LEU A 203 -26.11 6.44 -32.74
C LEU A 203 -25.36 7.58 -32.03
N GLY A 204 -25.44 8.81 -32.56
CA GLY A 204 -24.87 9.99 -31.93
C GLY A 204 -25.48 10.28 -30.57
N LEU A 205 -26.81 10.24 -30.46
CA LEU A 205 -27.52 10.36 -29.18
C LEU A 205 -27.11 9.26 -28.20
N TYR A 206 -27.01 8.00 -28.66
CA TYR A 206 -26.55 6.88 -27.84
C TYR A 206 -25.12 7.10 -27.30
N VAL A 207 -24.20 7.56 -28.15
CA VAL A 207 -22.82 7.87 -27.73
C VAL A 207 -22.79 9.00 -26.72
N ILE A 208 -23.54 10.09 -26.96
CA ILE A 208 -23.64 11.21 -26.02
C ILE A 208 -24.21 10.74 -24.68
N ALA A 209 -25.32 9.99 -24.69
CA ALA A 209 -25.93 9.43 -23.49
C ALA A 209 -24.96 8.49 -22.75
N SER A 210 -24.23 7.65 -23.48
CA SER A 210 -23.20 6.76 -22.91
C SER A 210 -22.07 7.55 -22.25
N LEU A 211 -21.61 8.65 -22.87
CA LEU A 211 -20.60 9.52 -22.28
C LEU A 211 -21.09 10.18 -20.99
N PHE A 212 -22.35 10.61 -20.93
CA PHE A 212 -22.96 11.10 -19.69
C PHE A 212 -22.96 10.04 -18.59
N VAL A 213 -23.35 8.80 -18.91
CA VAL A 213 -23.32 7.67 -17.96
C VAL A 213 -21.90 7.37 -17.48
N ILE A 214 -20.91 7.37 -18.38
CA ILE A 214 -19.50 7.14 -18.02
C ILE A 214 -18.99 8.24 -17.08
N VAL A 215 -19.30 9.50 -17.41
CA VAL A 215 -18.93 10.67 -16.61
C VAL A 215 -19.55 10.60 -15.22
N ASP A 216 -20.85 10.29 -15.14
CA ASP A 216 -21.58 10.15 -13.89
C ASP A 216 -21.05 8.98 -13.04
N TYR A 217 -20.73 7.85 -13.69
CA TYR A 217 -20.09 6.70 -13.05
C TYR A 217 -18.72 7.05 -12.47
N ILE A 218 -17.85 7.73 -13.24
CA ILE A 218 -16.52 8.17 -12.76
C ILE A 218 -16.69 9.10 -11.55
N ARG A 219 -17.61 10.06 -11.64
CA ARG A 219 -17.92 11.00 -10.57
C ARG A 219 -18.33 10.27 -9.29
N THR A 220 -19.27 9.35 -9.40
CA THR A 220 -19.85 8.62 -8.26
C THR A 220 -18.85 7.63 -7.65
N GLN A 221 -18.03 6.97 -8.48
CA GLN A 221 -17.12 5.94 -8.00
C GLN A 221 -15.76 6.45 -7.54
N TYR A 222 -15.23 7.49 -8.17
CA TYR A 222 -13.87 7.97 -7.92
C TYR A 222 -13.81 9.41 -7.42
N GLY A 223 -14.98 10.06 -7.25
CA GLY A 223 -15.07 11.48 -6.98
C GLY A 223 -14.89 12.29 -8.25
N GLN A 224 -14.60 13.58 -8.12
CA GLN A 224 -14.41 14.47 -9.27
C GLN A 224 -13.36 13.96 -10.26
N TYR A 225 -13.41 14.40 -11.53
CA TYR A 225 -12.55 13.90 -12.62
C TYR A 225 -11.05 13.86 -12.32
N GLY A 226 -10.55 14.78 -11.49
CA GLY A 226 -9.14 14.80 -11.08
C GLY A 226 -8.73 13.62 -10.18
N LYS A 227 -9.65 13.13 -9.33
CA LYS A 227 -9.38 12.06 -8.35
C LYS A 227 -9.33 10.66 -8.98
N PHE A 228 -9.89 10.51 -10.18
CA PHE A 228 -9.77 9.25 -10.93
C PHE A 228 -8.30 8.88 -11.20
N PHE A 229 -7.47 9.84 -11.62
CA PHE A 229 -6.08 9.58 -12.02
C PHE A 229 -5.12 9.28 -10.87
N CYS A 230 -5.44 9.73 -9.65
CA CYS A 230 -4.64 9.48 -8.45
C CYS A 230 -5.04 8.18 -7.72
N SER A 231 -6.25 7.65 -8.00
CA SER A 231 -6.81 6.50 -7.26
C SER A 231 -6.10 5.16 -7.46
N ALA A 232 -5.33 5.03 -8.55
CA ALA A 232 -4.61 3.82 -8.86
C ALA A 232 -3.56 3.50 -7.78
N GLY A 233 -3.67 2.31 -7.17
CA GLY A 233 -2.74 1.82 -6.16
C GLY A 233 -2.94 2.40 -4.74
N VAL A 234 -3.84 3.37 -4.55
CA VAL A 234 -4.05 4.04 -3.26
C VAL A 234 -4.43 3.05 -2.15
N LYS A 235 -5.37 2.13 -2.41
CA LYS A 235 -5.75 1.11 -1.41
C LYS A 235 -4.57 0.28 -0.91
N ASN A 236 -3.66 -0.10 -1.80
CA ASN A 236 -2.47 -0.87 -1.40
C ASN A 236 -1.47 -0.02 -0.64
N LYS A 237 -1.31 1.25 -1.04
CA LYS A 237 -0.49 2.22 -0.31
C LYS A 237 -1.01 2.41 1.12
N LEU A 238 -2.32 2.65 1.28
CA LEU A 238 -2.96 2.86 2.59
C LEU A 238 -2.71 1.69 3.55
N LYS A 239 -2.81 0.44 3.06
CA LYS A 239 -2.52 -0.75 3.88
C LYS A 239 -1.08 -0.83 4.37
N GLY A 240 -0.14 -0.18 3.69
CA GLY A 240 1.27 -0.14 4.06
C GLY A 240 1.70 1.10 4.86
N THR A 241 0.80 2.06 5.09
CA THR A 241 1.12 3.32 5.80
C THR A 241 0.44 3.44 7.16
N VAL A 242 -0.54 2.58 7.46
CA VAL A 242 -1.18 2.51 8.77
C VAL A 242 -0.48 1.49 9.67
N VAL A 243 -0.58 1.69 10.98
CA VAL A 243 -0.04 0.82 12.03
C VAL A 243 -1.15 0.32 12.95
N ARG A 244 -0.97 -0.85 13.56
CA ARG A 244 -1.86 -1.34 14.60
C ARG A 244 -1.39 -0.80 15.95
N VAL A 245 -2.32 -0.34 16.77
CA VAL A 245 -2.04 0.16 18.12
C VAL A 245 -2.69 -0.78 19.13
N VAL A 246 -1.89 -1.31 20.05
CA VAL A 246 -2.33 -2.17 21.15
C VAL A 246 -2.22 -1.37 22.43
N GLY A 247 -3.36 -1.04 23.04
CA GLY A 247 -3.47 -0.25 24.26
C GLY A 247 -4.08 -1.04 25.40
N GLY A 248 -3.58 -2.25 25.66
CA GLY A 248 -4.07 -3.11 26.73
C GLY A 248 -5.44 -3.71 26.38
N TYR A 249 -6.49 -3.25 27.05
CA TYR A 249 -7.87 -3.73 26.84
C TYR A 249 -8.50 -3.24 25.53
N SER A 250 -7.91 -2.23 24.89
CA SER A 250 -8.38 -1.70 23.62
C SER A 250 -7.32 -1.82 22.54
N GLU A 251 -7.79 -2.03 21.31
CA GLU A 251 -6.93 -2.07 20.14
C GLU A 251 -7.52 -1.24 19.01
N GLY A 252 -6.61 -0.68 18.21
CA GLY A 252 -6.98 0.26 17.18
C GLY A 252 -5.96 0.35 16.06
N THR A 253 -6.10 1.42 15.31
CA THR A 253 -5.25 1.79 14.19
C THR A 253 -4.64 3.15 14.47
N GLY A 254 -3.40 3.34 14.05
CA GLY A 254 -2.77 4.66 13.98
C GLY A 254 -2.18 4.92 12.60
N PHE A 255 -1.79 6.17 12.35
CA PHE A 255 -1.03 6.55 11.16
C PHE A 255 -0.10 7.72 11.43
N PHE A 256 0.99 7.81 10.68
CA PHE A 256 1.99 8.87 10.88
C PHE A 256 1.49 10.20 10.33
N ILE A 257 1.46 11.26 11.14
CA ILE A 257 1.15 12.64 10.70
C ILE A 257 2.40 13.50 10.49
N SER A 258 3.51 13.06 11.08
CA SER A 258 4.88 13.55 10.94
C SER A 258 5.83 12.34 10.98
N GLU A 259 7.10 12.53 10.69
CA GLU A 259 8.09 11.45 10.56
C GLU A 259 8.19 10.58 11.83
N ASN A 260 7.92 11.13 13.02
CA ASN A 260 7.98 10.41 14.29
C ASN A 260 6.70 10.50 15.15
N GLN A 261 5.56 10.89 14.56
CA GLN A 261 4.31 11.10 15.29
C GLN A 261 3.20 10.26 14.71
N VAL A 262 2.73 9.27 15.48
CA VAL A 262 1.58 8.45 15.14
C VAL A 262 0.34 9.04 15.81
N LEU A 263 -0.67 9.39 15.01
CA LEU A 263 -1.99 9.78 15.48
C LEU A 263 -2.86 8.54 15.65
N THR A 264 -3.59 8.47 16.76
CA THR A 264 -4.60 7.46 17.09
C THR A 264 -5.72 8.12 17.90
N ASN A 265 -6.79 7.37 18.22
CA ASN A 265 -7.76 7.83 19.21
C ASN A 265 -7.24 7.68 20.65
N PHE A 266 -7.74 8.53 21.55
CA PHE A 266 -7.38 8.47 22.96
C PHE A 266 -7.89 7.20 23.62
N HIS A 267 -9.15 6.81 23.38
CA HIS A 267 -9.73 5.61 23.98
C HIS A 267 -8.98 4.32 23.63
N VAL A 268 -8.26 4.28 22.50
CA VAL A 268 -7.44 3.13 22.10
C VAL A 268 -6.28 2.90 23.06
N ILE A 269 -5.80 3.95 23.75
CA ILE A 269 -4.63 3.88 24.65
C ILE A 269 -4.95 4.27 26.10
N ALA A 270 -6.23 4.48 26.42
CA ALA A 270 -6.63 5.13 27.68
C ALA A 270 -6.20 4.36 28.94
N ASP A 271 -6.27 3.03 28.90
CA ASP A 271 -5.99 2.17 30.06
C ASP A 271 -4.60 1.51 29.99
N GLU A 272 -3.74 1.99 29.09
CA GLU A 272 -2.44 1.39 28.85
C GLU A 272 -1.33 2.44 28.94
N PRO A 273 -0.51 2.40 30.01
CA PRO A 273 0.58 3.36 30.16
C PRO A 273 1.74 3.12 29.18
N SER A 274 1.77 1.98 28.48
CA SER A 274 2.82 1.63 27.52
C SER A 274 2.29 0.88 26.29
N PRO A 275 1.52 1.56 25.43
CA PRO A 275 0.93 0.95 24.25
C PRO A 275 2.01 0.48 23.27
N LYS A 276 1.65 -0.45 22.39
CA LYS A 276 2.52 -0.96 21.33
C LYS A 276 2.05 -0.48 19.97
N ILE A 277 3.01 -0.09 19.13
CA ILE A 277 2.78 0.21 17.72
C ILE A 277 3.33 -0.95 16.90
N ILE A 278 2.47 -1.68 16.20
CA ILE A 278 2.83 -2.80 15.31
C ILE A 278 2.78 -2.31 13.85
N PHE A 279 3.91 -2.39 13.17
CA PHE A 279 4.08 -1.98 11.78
C PHE A 279 3.54 -3.05 10.80
N PRO A 280 3.25 -2.68 9.53
CA PRO A 280 2.81 -3.64 8.51
C PRO A 280 3.78 -4.79 8.21
N ASN A 281 5.04 -4.69 8.64
CA ASN A 281 6.04 -5.76 8.54
C ASN A 281 6.09 -6.67 9.77
N GLY A 282 5.17 -6.49 10.73
CA GLY A 282 5.09 -7.26 11.97
C GLY A 282 6.05 -6.82 13.07
N LYS A 283 6.99 -5.89 12.82
CA LYS A 283 7.81 -5.32 13.88
C LYS A 283 6.94 -4.46 14.78
N PHE A 284 7.18 -4.47 16.09
CA PHE A 284 6.54 -3.52 17.00
C PHE A 284 7.56 -2.69 17.79
N ILE A 285 7.10 -1.54 18.27
CA ILE A 285 7.85 -0.62 19.13
C ILE A 285 6.95 -0.09 20.24
N THR A 286 7.59 0.47 21.28
CA THR A 286 6.91 1.23 22.34
C THR A 286 7.17 2.73 22.12
N PRO A 287 6.15 3.59 22.23
CA PRO A 287 6.33 5.05 22.15
C PRO A 287 7.26 5.57 23.25
N ILE A 288 8.10 6.56 22.93
CA ILE A 288 8.97 7.22 23.90
C ILE A 288 8.25 8.33 24.69
N LYS A 289 7.13 8.81 24.14
CA LYS A 289 6.29 9.85 24.72
C LYS A 289 4.87 9.70 24.17
N ILE A 290 3.90 10.09 24.96
CA ILE A 290 2.50 10.17 24.58
C ILE A 290 1.97 11.55 25.00
N THR A 291 1.17 12.16 24.15
CA THR A 291 0.36 13.34 24.49
C THR A 291 -1.03 13.15 23.91
N GLY A 292 -2.07 13.64 24.56
CA GLY A 292 -3.43 13.54 24.06
C GLY A 292 -4.35 14.59 24.61
N ASP A 293 -5.60 14.48 24.16
CA ASP A 293 -6.76 15.23 24.62
C ASP A 293 -7.92 14.23 24.66
N LYS A 294 -8.40 13.93 25.87
CA LYS A 294 -9.46 12.95 26.09
C LYS A 294 -10.80 13.40 25.52
N ASP A 295 -11.12 14.68 25.62
CA ASP A 295 -12.38 15.25 25.13
C ASP A 295 -12.40 15.22 23.59
N ALA A 296 -11.26 15.48 22.94
CA ALA A 296 -11.14 15.34 21.49
C ALA A 296 -11.07 13.88 21.00
N ASP A 297 -10.92 12.91 21.90
CA ASP A 297 -10.63 11.50 21.62
C ASP A 297 -9.42 11.31 20.70
N LEU A 298 -8.33 12.04 20.92
CA LEU A 298 -7.11 11.96 20.10
C LEU A 298 -5.84 11.85 20.94
N ALA A 299 -4.89 11.07 20.45
CA ALA A 299 -3.56 10.93 21.05
C ALA A 299 -2.46 10.87 19.98
N ILE A 300 -1.30 11.40 20.33
CA ILE A 300 -0.05 11.30 19.57
C ILE A 300 0.92 10.40 20.32
N LEU A 301 1.35 9.34 19.64
CA LEU A 301 2.40 8.44 20.09
C LEU A 301 3.71 8.84 19.38
N PHE A 302 4.73 9.20 20.15
CA PHE A 302 6.03 9.60 19.60
C PHE A 302 6.94 8.38 19.47
N THR A 303 7.50 8.18 18.29
CA THR A 303 8.44 7.09 18.01
C THR A 303 9.89 7.56 18.21
N GLU A 304 10.77 6.63 18.58
CA GLU A 304 12.21 6.91 18.70
C GLU A 304 12.86 7.19 17.34
N TYR A 305 12.42 6.47 16.30
CA TYR A 305 12.92 6.59 14.93
C TYR A 305 11.91 7.31 14.03
N GLU A 306 12.42 7.86 12.92
CA GLU A 306 11.65 8.54 11.88
C GLU A 306 11.25 7.58 10.74
N TYR A 307 10.04 7.79 10.20
CA TYR A 307 9.38 6.99 9.17
C TYR A 307 8.73 7.88 8.09
N PRO A 308 9.52 8.69 7.34
CA PRO A 308 9.00 9.67 6.38
C PRO A 308 8.13 9.05 5.27
N GLU A 309 8.38 7.79 4.91
CA GLU A 309 7.63 7.06 3.88
C GLU A 309 6.20 6.68 4.30
N MET A 310 5.90 6.69 5.60
CA MET A 310 4.59 6.34 6.16
C MET A 310 3.70 7.57 6.41
N VAL A 311 4.24 8.78 6.24
CA VAL A 311 3.56 10.03 6.63
C VAL A 311 2.33 10.30 5.74
N MET A 312 1.22 10.60 6.41
CA MET A 312 -0.04 11.04 5.84
C MET A 312 -0.43 12.38 6.50
N SER A 313 -0.04 13.49 5.88
CA SER A 313 -0.23 14.82 6.45
C SER A 313 -1.71 15.20 6.58
N LEU A 314 -2.06 15.80 7.73
CA LEU A 314 -3.37 16.39 7.93
C LEU A 314 -3.55 17.68 7.10
N PRO A 315 -4.73 17.89 6.50
CA PRO A 315 -5.01 19.09 5.72
C PRO A 315 -5.24 20.29 6.64
N SER A 316 -4.94 21.51 6.15
CA SER A 316 -5.34 22.75 6.86
C SER A 316 -6.81 23.11 6.64
N LYS A 317 -7.40 22.62 5.55
CA LYS A 317 -8.81 22.81 5.20
C LYS A 317 -9.31 21.60 4.44
N ILE A 318 -10.54 21.20 4.73
CA ILE A 318 -11.22 20.12 4.03
C ILE A 318 -12.31 20.71 3.12
N SER A 319 -12.44 20.16 1.93
CA SER A 319 -13.51 20.48 0.98
C SER A 319 -13.98 19.17 0.37
N ILE A 320 -15.08 18.64 0.89
CA ILE A 320 -15.73 17.40 0.44
C ILE A 320 -17.11 17.79 -0.10
N LYS A 321 -17.54 17.17 -1.20
CA LYS A 321 -18.90 17.34 -1.73
C LYS A 321 -19.82 16.22 -1.24
N ASP A 322 -21.12 16.50 -1.26
CA ASP A 322 -22.16 15.51 -1.02
C ASP A 322 -21.93 14.24 -1.85
N GLU A 323 -22.07 13.10 -1.17
CA GLU A 323 -21.87 11.75 -1.72
C GLU A 323 -20.46 11.45 -2.27
N GLU A 324 -19.47 12.30 -1.99
CA GLU A 324 -18.11 12.05 -2.45
C GLU A 324 -17.53 10.76 -1.82
N PRO A 325 -16.96 9.84 -2.63
CA PRO A 325 -16.49 8.57 -2.12
C PRO A 325 -15.21 8.73 -1.29
N LEU A 326 -15.19 8.09 -0.12
CA LEU A 326 -14.11 8.09 0.85
C LEU A 326 -13.66 6.65 1.17
N LEU A 327 -12.47 6.54 1.75
CA LEU A 327 -11.83 5.29 2.13
C LEU A 327 -11.45 5.34 3.61
N ALA A 328 -12.01 4.44 4.42
CA ALA A 328 -11.56 4.25 5.80
C ALA A 328 -10.58 3.08 5.85
N THR A 329 -9.41 3.30 6.45
CA THR A 329 -8.37 2.26 6.57
C THR A 329 -8.12 1.94 8.04
N GLY A 330 -8.02 0.65 8.38
CA GLY A 330 -7.67 0.21 9.74
C GLY A 330 -7.63 -1.30 9.92
N PHE A 331 -7.22 -1.74 11.11
CA PHE A 331 -7.11 -3.15 11.50
C PHE A 331 -8.40 -3.61 12.16
N ALA A 332 -9.34 -4.11 11.37
CA ALA A 332 -10.59 -4.68 11.87
C ALA A 332 -10.29 -5.79 12.90
N MET A 333 -10.94 -5.73 14.07
CA MET A 333 -10.75 -6.59 15.23
C MET A 333 -9.31 -6.61 15.78
N GLY A 334 -8.51 -5.56 15.55
CA GLY A 334 -7.18 -5.45 16.14
C GLY A 334 -6.26 -6.62 15.77
N THR A 335 -5.76 -7.35 16.77
CA THR A 335 -4.93 -8.54 16.67
C THR A 335 -5.73 -9.84 16.59
N ASP A 336 -7.03 -9.83 16.88
CA ASP A 336 -7.86 -11.05 16.83
C ASP A 336 -8.01 -11.59 15.40
N LEU A 337 -7.74 -10.73 14.41
CA LEU A 337 -7.62 -11.12 13.02
C LEU A 337 -6.19 -10.94 12.51
N ALA A 338 -5.64 -12.04 12.01
CA ALA A 338 -4.37 -12.06 11.31
C ALA A 338 -4.43 -11.26 9.98
N GLY A 339 -3.30 -10.64 9.62
CA GLY A 339 -3.08 -10.07 8.30
C GLY A 339 -3.10 -8.55 8.22
N LYS A 340 -3.29 -8.05 6.99
CA LYS A 340 -3.11 -6.64 6.61
C LYS A 340 -4.33 -5.80 6.92
N ALA A 341 -4.13 -4.49 7.05
CA ALA A 341 -5.20 -3.52 7.22
C ALA A 341 -6.34 -3.68 6.18
N THR A 342 -7.55 -3.44 6.66
CA THR A 342 -8.79 -3.39 5.89
C THR A 342 -8.99 -1.98 5.33
N VAL A 343 -9.49 -1.90 4.09
CA VAL A 343 -9.87 -0.63 3.46
C VAL A 343 -11.33 -0.71 3.06
N LEU A 344 -12.18 0.02 3.77
CA LEU A 344 -13.61 0.12 3.51
C LEU A 344 -13.88 1.35 2.64
N LYS A 345 -14.89 1.25 1.76
CA LYS A 345 -15.33 2.34 0.89
C LYS A 345 -16.76 2.71 1.25
N GLY A 346 -17.03 4.01 1.32
CA GLY A 346 -18.37 4.56 1.40
C GLY A 346 -18.36 6.00 0.94
N ASN A 347 -19.41 6.74 1.23
CA ASN A 347 -19.63 8.09 0.75
C ASN A 347 -19.80 9.05 1.93
N PHE A 348 -19.30 10.26 1.74
CA PHE A 348 -19.59 11.39 2.60
C PHE A 348 -21.10 11.65 2.67
N ALA A 349 -21.62 11.85 3.88
CA ALA A 349 -23.00 12.20 4.12
C ALA A 349 -23.16 13.66 4.54
N ASP A 350 -22.43 14.11 5.57
CA ASP A 350 -22.52 15.48 6.08
C ASP A 350 -21.37 15.82 7.04
N PHE A 351 -21.24 17.11 7.37
CA PHE A 351 -20.49 17.56 8.55
C PHE A 351 -21.43 17.66 9.76
N ARG A 352 -20.92 17.35 10.94
CA ARG A 352 -21.66 17.33 12.20
C ARG A 352 -20.85 18.03 13.27
N GLU A 353 -21.48 18.97 13.96
CA GLU A 353 -20.90 19.63 15.12
C GLU A 353 -21.46 19.01 16.39
N SER A 354 -20.60 18.70 17.34
CA SER A 354 -21.04 18.33 18.68
C SER A 354 -21.31 19.58 19.51
N LYS A 355 -22.27 19.49 20.44
CA LYS A 355 -22.47 20.53 21.46
C LYS A 355 -21.55 20.38 22.66
N TYR A 356 -20.98 19.19 22.82
CA TYR A 356 -20.19 18.80 24.01
C TYR A 356 -18.71 18.66 23.67
N GLU A 357 -18.40 18.25 22.45
CA GLU A 357 -17.03 18.01 22.00
C GLU A 357 -16.49 19.21 21.25
N SER A 358 -15.18 19.43 21.36
CA SER A 358 -14.46 20.56 20.75
C SER A 358 -14.19 20.37 19.25
N VAL A 359 -14.48 19.18 18.72
CA VAL A 359 -14.19 18.80 17.34
C VAL A 359 -15.45 18.62 16.49
N SER A 360 -15.32 18.95 15.21
CA SER A 360 -16.32 18.61 14.20
C SER A 360 -16.10 17.20 13.66
N TYR A 361 -17.19 16.57 13.27
CA TYR A 361 -17.22 15.21 12.73
C TYR A 361 -17.64 15.21 11.27
N ILE A 362 -17.10 14.26 10.53
CA ILE A 362 -17.54 13.86 9.20
C ILE A 362 -18.42 12.63 9.38
N GLN A 363 -19.66 12.72 8.91
CA GLN A 363 -20.58 11.58 8.84
C GLN A 363 -20.40 10.87 7.50
N THR A 364 -20.32 9.54 7.51
CA THR A 364 -20.33 8.71 6.29
C THR A 364 -21.29 7.54 6.42
N ASN A 365 -21.51 6.82 5.33
CA ASN A 365 -22.22 5.53 5.34
C ASN A 365 -21.27 4.31 5.47
N ILE A 366 -20.00 4.53 5.83
CA ILE A 366 -19.02 3.46 6.01
C ILE A 366 -19.31 2.75 7.33
N SER A 367 -19.67 1.47 7.30
CA SER A 367 -19.81 0.68 8.54
C SER A 367 -18.43 0.38 9.13
N LEU A 368 -18.07 1.08 10.21
CA LEU A 368 -16.85 0.79 10.96
C LEU A 368 -17.06 -0.41 11.89
N VAL A 369 -15.97 -1.11 12.16
CA VAL A 369 -15.90 -2.20 13.13
C VAL A 369 -14.78 -1.89 14.12
N GLU A 370 -14.80 -2.54 15.28
CA GLU A 370 -13.76 -2.41 16.31
C GLU A 370 -12.35 -2.65 15.72
N GLY A 371 -11.33 -2.02 16.31
CA GLY A 371 -9.96 -2.02 15.79
C GLY A 371 -9.68 -1.01 14.66
N MET A 372 -10.71 -0.47 14.00
CA MET A 372 -10.53 0.59 12.98
C MET A 372 -10.38 2.00 13.56
N SER A 373 -10.73 2.21 14.84
CA SER A 373 -10.57 3.48 15.57
C SER A 373 -9.14 4.01 15.46
N GLY A 374 -8.98 5.32 15.27
CA GLY A 374 -7.71 6.03 15.10
C GLY A 374 -7.12 5.94 13.69
N GLY A 375 -7.67 5.09 12.83
CA GLY A 375 -7.25 4.96 11.43
C GLY A 375 -7.63 6.16 10.56
N PRO A 376 -7.00 6.36 9.39
CA PRO A 376 -7.32 7.49 8.53
C PRO A 376 -8.57 7.24 7.68
N LEU A 377 -9.42 8.27 7.59
CA LEU A 377 -10.40 8.45 6.53
C LEU A 377 -9.76 9.31 5.44
N THR A 378 -9.67 8.79 4.22
CA THR A 378 -9.06 9.49 3.09
C THR A 378 -10.01 9.65 1.92
N ASP A 379 -9.71 10.59 1.03
CA ASP A 379 -10.29 10.59 -0.30
C ASP A 379 -9.67 9.52 -1.21
N GLN A 380 -10.10 9.48 -2.47
CA GLN A 380 -9.58 8.52 -3.45
C GLN A 380 -8.11 8.75 -3.84
N CYS A 381 -7.52 9.91 -3.52
CA CYS A 381 -6.08 10.17 -3.70
C CYS A 381 -5.24 9.75 -2.49
N GLY A 382 -5.86 9.28 -1.40
CA GLY A 382 -5.18 8.99 -0.15
C GLY A 382 -4.87 10.24 0.68
N GLN A 383 -5.51 11.39 0.39
CA GLN A 383 -5.41 12.57 1.24
C GLN A 383 -6.30 12.38 2.46
N VAL A 384 -5.75 12.56 3.66
CA VAL A 384 -6.51 12.44 4.90
C VAL A 384 -7.56 13.54 4.96
N VAL A 385 -8.79 13.15 5.26
CA VAL A 385 -9.90 14.07 5.53
C VAL A 385 -10.45 13.88 6.93
N GLY A 386 -10.24 12.73 7.57
CA GLY A 386 -10.66 12.52 8.94
C GLY A 386 -9.94 11.37 9.62
N ILE A 387 -10.28 11.15 10.88
CA ILE A 387 -9.79 10.07 11.72
C ILE A 387 -11.00 9.22 12.12
N ASN A 388 -10.94 7.93 11.87
CA ASN A 388 -11.98 6.98 12.28
C ASN A 388 -12.16 7.07 13.79
N THR A 389 -13.38 7.26 14.26
CA THR A 389 -13.73 7.11 15.68
C THR A 389 -14.98 6.22 15.78
N ALA A 390 -15.36 5.85 17.00
CA ALA A 390 -16.53 5.03 17.23
C ALA A 390 -17.81 5.77 16.79
N GLY A 391 -18.77 5.00 16.29
CA GLY A 391 -20.02 5.56 15.80
C GLY A 391 -20.89 6.13 16.92
N LEU A 392 -21.35 7.36 16.80
CA LEU A 392 -22.29 7.96 17.75
C LEU A 392 -23.70 7.43 17.47
N ALA A 393 -24.24 6.59 18.36
CA ALA A 393 -25.61 6.05 18.27
C ALA A 393 -25.93 5.35 16.92
N GLY A 394 -24.96 4.60 16.37
CA GLY A 394 -25.10 3.88 15.10
C GLY A 394 -24.81 4.71 13.84
N LEU A 395 -24.42 5.98 13.99
CA LEU A 395 -23.88 6.79 12.89
C LEU A 395 -22.36 6.65 12.81
N SER A 396 -21.83 6.38 11.63
CA SER A 396 -20.38 6.32 11.42
C SER A 396 -19.79 7.73 11.33
N MET A 397 -19.04 8.09 12.37
CA MET A 397 -18.50 9.42 12.60
C MET A 397 -16.97 9.38 12.55
N PHE A 398 -16.37 10.45 12.07
CA PHE A 398 -14.94 10.57 11.88
C PHE A 398 -14.51 11.97 12.32
N ILE A 399 -13.50 12.09 13.17
CA ILE A 399 -13.00 13.40 13.60
C ILE A 399 -12.42 14.12 12.39
N SER A 400 -12.80 15.37 12.16
CA SER A 400 -12.33 16.17 11.03
C SER A 400 -10.82 16.37 11.08
N GLY A 401 -10.11 15.99 10.00
CA GLY A 401 -8.65 16.07 9.94
C GLY A 401 -8.12 17.51 10.02
N SER A 402 -8.88 18.51 9.58
CA SER A 402 -8.48 19.92 9.70
C SER A 402 -8.68 20.46 11.11
N GLU A 403 -9.68 19.98 11.85
CA GLU A 403 -9.84 20.36 13.26
C GLU A 403 -8.80 19.66 14.12
N ALA A 404 -8.57 18.36 13.92
CA ALA A 404 -7.50 17.62 14.58
C ALA A 404 -6.14 18.35 14.44
N LYS A 405 -5.81 18.82 13.24
CA LYS A 405 -4.57 19.59 12.99
C LYS A 405 -4.45 20.86 13.83
N LYS A 406 -5.56 21.52 14.17
CA LYS A 406 -5.55 22.77 14.95
C LYS A 406 -5.32 22.52 16.43
N ILE A 407 -5.86 21.42 16.97
CA ILE A 407 -5.85 21.12 18.41
C ILE A 407 -4.64 20.29 18.85
N ILE A 408 -4.03 19.50 17.95
CA ILE A 408 -2.84 18.69 18.25
C ILE A 408 -1.70 19.47 18.96
N PRO A 409 -1.38 20.73 18.59
CA PRO A 409 -0.38 21.52 19.30
C PRO A 409 -0.66 21.76 20.79
N ASP A 410 -1.93 21.67 21.22
CA ASP A 410 -2.37 21.92 22.59
C ASP A 410 -2.39 20.63 23.45
N PHE A 411 -2.07 19.47 22.88
CA PHE A 411 -2.11 18.19 23.60
C PHE A 411 -1.07 18.13 24.74
N SER A 412 -1.45 17.42 25.81
CA SER A 412 -0.63 17.28 27.01
C SER A 412 -0.49 15.81 27.44
N ASP A 413 0.37 15.53 28.42
CA ASP A 413 0.54 14.21 29.03
C ASP A 413 -0.19 14.09 30.39
N GLN A 414 -1.07 15.04 30.73
CA GLN A 414 -1.71 15.10 32.05
C GLN A 414 -2.75 14.00 32.24
N GLU A 415 -3.50 13.69 31.18
CA GLU A 415 -4.56 12.68 31.19
C GLU A 415 -4.08 11.29 30.79
N ILE A 416 -2.81 11.16 30.42
CA ILE A 416 -2.23 9.88 30.01
C ILE A 416 -1.92 9.05 31.24
N GLU A 417 -2.35 7.78 31.23
CA GLU A 417 -2.07 6.82 32.28
C GLU A 417 -0.56 6.66 32.53
N LYS A 418 -0.15 6.69 33.80
CA LYS A 418 1.27 6.61 34.18
C LYS A 418 1.53 5.38 35.02
N ILE A 419 2.71 4.80 34.82
CA ILE A 419 3.18 3.69 35.64
C ILE A 419 3.48 4.20 37.04
N ASP A 420 2.60 3.87 38.00
CA ASP A 420 2.77 4.17 39.42
C ASP A 420 2.92 2.87 40.21
N VAL A 421 4.16 2.40 40.35
CA VAL A 421 4.50 1.19 41.11
C VAL A 421 5.71 1.44 42.00
N ASP A 422 5.68 0.91 43.23
CA ASP A 422 6.75 1.08 44.22
C ASP A 422 7.21 -0.27 44.80
N PRO A 423 8.32 -0.83 44.29
CA PRO A 423 8.84 -2.12 44.73
C PRO A 423 9.47 -2.12 46.14
N SER A 424 9.49 -0.98 46.85
CA SER A 424 10.03 -0.90 48.21
C SER A 424 8.98 -1.15 49.30
N LYS A 425 7.68 -1.05 48.95
CA LYS A 425 6.57 -1.13 49.92
C LYS A 425 6.36 -2.54 50.46
N SER A 426 6.26 -3.53 49.58
CA SER A 426 6.00 -4.92 49.94
C SER A 426 6.52 -5.90 48.87
N PRO A 427 6.67 -7.19 49.20
CA PRO A 427 6.92 -8.24 48.20
C PRO A 427 5.91 -8.23 47.03
N GLU A 428 4.63 -8.05 47.31
CA GLU A 428 3.52 -8.03 46.36
C GLU A 428 3.64 -6.85 45.40
N ASP A 429 3.93 -5.66 45.94
CA ASP A 429 4.19 -4.46 45.15
C ASP A 429 5.42 -4.62 44.26
N ALA A 430 6.45 -5.35 44.73
CA ALA A 430 7.64 -5.61 43.91
C ALA A 430 7.40 -6.61 42.79
N VAL A 431 6.59 -7.65 43.01
CA VAL A 431 6.16 -8.56 41.94
C VAL A 431 5.30 -7.80 40.92
N THR A 432 4.37 -6.99 41.39
CA THR A 432 3.53 -6.14 40.53
C THR A 432 4.39 -5.16 39.72
N ALA A 433 5.35 -4.49 40.36
CA ALA A 433 6.29 -3.60 39.69
C ALA A 433 7.12 -4.32 38.63
N PHE A 434 7.60 -5.53 38.93
CA PHE A 434 8.38 -6.34 38.00
C PHE A 434 7.62 -6.63 36.70
N TYR A 435 6.38 -7.14 36.78
CA TYR A 435 5.57 -7.41 35.60
C TYR A 435 5.08 -6.13 34.91
N THR A 436 4.82 -5.07 35.66
CA THR A 436 4.48 -3.75 35.09
C THR A 436 5.66 -3.19 34.29
N TYR A 437 6.90 -3.35 34.74
CA TYR A 437 8.08 -2.94 33.97
C TYR A 437 8.28 -3.78 32.71
N LEU A 438 7.97 -5.09 32.75
CA LEU A 438 7.97 -5.94 31.57
C LEU A 438 6.93 -5.48 30.53
N LYS A 439 5.67 -5.29 30.96
CA LYS A 439 4.59 -4.72 30.15
C LYS A 439 5.02 -3.39 29.51
N ALA A 440 5.66 -2.54 30.30
CA ALA A 440 6.13 -1.22 29.90
C ALA A 440 7.42 -1.19 29.07
N ARG A 441 8.04 -2.34 28.81
CA ARG A 441 9.38 -2.43 28.18
C ARG A 441 10.47 -1.62 28.91
N LYS A 442 10.27 -1.36 30.19
CA LYS A 442 11.27 -0.80 31.12
C LYS A 442 12.21 -1.91 31.59
N MET A 443 12.93 -2.48 30.62
CA MET A 443 13.70 -3.72 30.81
C MET A 443 14.80 -3.55 31.86
N LYS A 444 15.40 -2.36 31.95
CA LYS A 444 16.44 -2.10 32.95
C LYS A 444 15.87 -2.11 34.36
N GLU A 445 14.74 -1.43 34.56
CA GLU A 445 14.04 -1.37 35.84
C GLU A 445 13.55 -2.75 36.28
N GLY A 446 13.03 -3.56 35.35
CA GLY A 446 12.67 -4.95 35.62
C GLY A 446 13.89 -5.81 35.97
N PHE A 447 15.00 -5.67 35.25
CA PHE A 447 16.24 -6.41 35.52
C PHE A 447 16.87 -6.03 36.87
N ASP A 448 16.80 -4.74 37.26
CA ASP A 448 17.29 -4.24 38.54
C ASP A 448 16.50 -4.79 39.74
N LEU A 449 15.29 -5.32 39.51
CA LEU A 449 14.49 -6.05 40.50
C LEU A 449 14.89 -7.52 40.62
N LEU A 450 15.85 -8.03 39.87
CA LEU A 450 16.41 -9.36 40.10
C LEU A 450 17.43 -9.33 41.25
N SER A 451 17.33 -10.27 42.18
CA SER A 451 18.27 -10.39 43.30
C SER A 451 19.68 -10.73 42.84
N ARG A 452 20.69 -10.46 43.68
CA ARG A 452 22.08 -10.81 43.36
C ARG A 452 22.28 -12.30 43.11
N GLU A 453 21.54 -13.16 43.81
CA GLU A 453 21.58 -14.61 43.61
C GLU A 453 20.98 -14.99 42.25
N TYR A 454 19.86 -14.39 41.85
CA TYR A 454 19.24 -14.66 40.54
C TYR A 454 20.17 -14.25 39.39
N LEU A 455 20.82 -13.09 39.53
CA LEU A 455 21.77 -12.54 38.56
C LEU A 455 23.01 -13.42 38.34
N GLN A 456 23.32 -14.39 39.20
CA GLN A 456 24.40 -15.35 38.93
C GLN A 456 24.05 -16.32 37.79
N LYS A 457 22.77 -16.44 37.41
CA LYS A 457 22.26 -17.43 36.45
C LYS A 457 21.96 -16.84 35.06
N THR A 458 22.01 -15.52 34.90
CA THR A 458 21.67 -14.85 33.64
C THR A 458 22.35 -13.50 33.53
N ASN A 459 22.27 -12.87 32.35
CA ASN A 459 22.70 -11.49 32.10
C ASN A 459 21.57 -10.69 31.45
N PHE A 460 21.79 -9.39 31.26
CA PHE A 460 20.76 -8.48 30.75
C PHE A 460 20.27 -8.89 29.35
N GLU A 461 21.18 -9.18 28.43
CA GLU A 461 20.87 -9.55 27.06
C GLU A 461 20.07 -10.86 26.99
N GLU A 462 20.52 -11.89 27.71
CA GLU A 462 19.86 -13.19 27.76
C GLU A 462 18.47 -13.07 28.39
N TRP A 463 18.34 -12.36 29.51
CA TRP A 463 17.06 -12.19 30.19
C TRP A 463 16.07 -11.40 29.33
N THR A 464 16.49 -10.26 28.77
CA THR A 464 15.62 -9.43 27.92
C THR A 464 15.17 -10.12 26.65
N SER A 465 16.00 -11.00 26.07
CA SER A 465 15.66 -11.74 24.86
C SER A 465 14.40 -12.61 25.02
N ARG A 466 14.10 -13.08 26.23
CA ARG A 466 12.95 -13.95 26.54
C ARG A 466 11.60 -13.23 26.47
N PHE A 467 11.61 -11.90 26.56
CA PHE A 467 10.41 -11.08 26.55
C PHE A 467 10.26 -10.30 25.25
N LYS A 468 11.08 -10.61 24.23
CA LYS A 468 11.17 -9.80 23.01
C LYS A 468 9.83 -9.68 22.30
N ASP A 469 9.03 -10.74 22.30
CA ASP A 469 7.81 -10.88 21.52
C ASP A 469 6.53 -10.58 22.33
N ILE A 470 6.67 -10.22 23.61
CA ILE A 470 5.52 -9.87 24.47
C ILE A 470 4.99 -8.47 24.09
N LEU A 471 3.71 -8.40 23.74
CA LEU A 471 2.97 -7.16 23.52
C LEU A 471 2.43 -6.59 24.84
N ASP A 472 1.85 -7.47 25.66
CA ASP A 472 1.22 -7.09 26.93
C ASP A 472 1.38 -8.19 27.99
N VAL A 473 1.34 -7.77 29.25
CA VAL A 473 1.32 -8.63 30.44
C VAL A 473 0.17 -8.20 31.32
N GLU A 474 -0.83 -9.05 31.49
CA GLU A 474 -1.96 -8.79 32.37
C GLU A 474 -1.76 -9.50 33.71
N ILE A 475 -1.70 -8.74 34.80
CA ILE A 475 -1.58 -9.30 36.14
C ILE A 475 -2.99 -9.57 36.65
N VAL A 476 -3.34 -10.84 36.79
CA VAL A 476 -4.65 -11.28 37.31
C VAL A 476 -4.65 -11.25 38.83
N LYS A 477 -3.54 -11.69 39.46
CA LYS A 477 -3.42 -11.79 40.91
C LYS A 477 -1.99 -11.54 41.36
N SER A 478 -1.81 -10.78 42.43
CA SER A 478 -0.54 -10.66 43.16
C SER A 478 -0.82 -10.52 44.65
N GLU A 479 -0.65 -11.62 45.39
CA GLU A 479 -1.01 -11.68 46.81
C GLU A 479 0.04 -12.44 47.62
N LYS A 480 0.21 -12.06 48.88
CA LYS A 480 1.08 -12.79 49.78
C LYS A 480 0.61 -14.23 49.98
N VAL A 481 1.56 -15.16 50.08
CA VAL A 481 1.26 -16.51 50.59
C VAL A 481 0.99 -16.43 52.09
N GLU A 482 -0.09 -17.07 52.54
CA GLU A 482 -0.44 -17.20 53.96
C GLU A 482 0.75 -17.78 54.75
N ASP A 483 1.05 -17.20 55.92
CA ASP A 483 2.20 -17.53 56.77
C ASP A 483 3.61 -17.32 56.18
N SER A 484 3.74 -16.75 54.97
CA SER A 484 5.03 -16.33 54.42
C SER A 484 5.30 -14.85 54.61
N LYS A 485 6.57 -14.48 54.80
CA LYS A 485 7.01 -13.07 54.86
C LYS A 485 7.54 -12.54 53.53
N ASP A 486 7.94 -13.42 52.64
CA ASP A 486 8.73 -13.08 51.45
C ASP A 486 8.23 -13.76 50.18
N THR A 487 7.17 -14.58 50.25
CA THR A 487 6.64 -15.33 49.10
C THR A 487 5.30 -14.77 48.67
N VAL A 488 5.15 -14.57 47.36
CA VAL A 488 3.98 -13.97 46.71
C VAL A 488 3.43 -14.97 45.70
N ASN A 489 2.12 -15.23 45.76
CA ASN A 489 1.35 -15.89 44.72
C ASN A 489 1.10 -14.91 43.59
N VAL A 490 1.35 -15.34 42.35
CA VAL A 490 1.09 -14.53 41.17
C VAL A 490 0.34 -15.34 40.11
N LYS A 491 -0.67 -14.72 39.51
CA LYS A 491 -1.32 -15.17 38.28
C LYS A 491 -1.20 -14.05 37.25
N PHE A 492 -0.75 -14.38 36.05
CA PHE A 492 -0.63 -13.40 34.97
C PHE A 492 -0.79 -14.04 33.61
N GLY A 493 -1.33 -13.29 32.66
CA GLY A 493 -1.39 -13.61 31.24
C GLY A 493 -0.34 -12.84 30.46
N THR A 494 0.14 -13.40 29.35
CA THR A 494 0.95 -12.67 28.37
C THR A 494 0.31 -12.77 27.00
N LYS A 495 0.29 -11.64 26.28
CA LYS A 495 -0.09 -11.57 24.87
C LYS A 495 1.17 -11.47 24.03
N ASN A 496 1.48 -12.51 23.26
CA ASN A 496 2.71 -12.62 22.47
C ASN A 496 2.41 -12.38 20.99
N TRP A 497 3.33 -11.72 20.28
CA TRP A 497 3.24 -11.48 18.84
C TRP A 497 4.13 -12.46 18.08
N VAL A 498 3.54 -13.53 17.55
CA VAL A 498 4.24 -14.61 16.86
C VAL A 498 3.71 -14.72 15.43
N THR A 499 4.58 -14.53 14.44
CA THR A 499 4.25 -14.76 13.01
C THR A 499 2.96 -14.07 12.50
N GLU A 500 2.73 -12.81 12.92
CA GLU A 500 1.55 -11.99 12.56
C GLU A 500 0.24 -12.36 13.27
N GLU A 501 0.31 -13.25 14.27
CA GLU A 501 -0.82 -13.68 15.11
C GLU A 501 -0.50 -13.41 16.59
N THR A 502 -1.54 -13.33 17.41
CA THR A 502 -1.39 -13.24 18.86
C THR A 502 -1.61 -14.57 19.53
N GLU A 503 -0.68 -14.95 20.39
CA GLU A 503 -0.77 -16.11 21.25
C GLU A 503 -0.93 -15.65 22.70
N PHE A 504 -1.88 -16.26 23.41
CA PHE A 504 -2.12 -16.00 24.82
C PHE A 504 -1.54 -17.14 25.64
N HIS A 505 -0.75 -16.80 26.65
CA HIS A 505 -0.20 -17.76 27.60
C HIS A 505 -0.57 -17.31 29.01
N TYR A 506 -0.87 -18.28 29.87
CA TYR A 506 -1.29 -18.03 31.25
C TYR A 506 -0.33 -18.70 32.20
N TYR A 507 -0.01 -18.01 33.29
CA TYR A 507 1.00 -18.44 34.22
C TYR A 507 0.52 -18.30 35.65
N GLU A 508 0.80 -19.32 36.45
CA GLU A 508 0.50 -19.32 37.87
C GLU A 508 1.67 -19.88 38.67
N GLY A 509 1.91 -19.29 39.84
CA GLY A 509 2.82 -19.86 40.81
C GLY A 509 3.29 -18.85 41.84
N THR A 510 4.54 -19.01 42.27
CA THR A 510 5.09 -18.19 43.36
C THR A 510 6.40 -17.51 42.99
N TRP A 511 6.55 -16.28 43.48
CA TRP A 511 7.83 -15.61 43.60
C TRP A 511 8.26 -15.56 45.06
N LYS A 512 9.43 -16.10 45.36
CA LYS A 512 10.16 -15.75 46.57
C LYS A 512 10.94 -14.47 46.32
N THR A 513 10.86 -13.53 47.25
CA THR A 513 11.52 -12.22 47.20
C THR A 513 12.58 -12.09 48.29
N ILE A 514 13.47 -11.11 48.16
CA ILE A 514 14.44 -10.73 49.19
C ILE A 514 14.58 -9.21 49.21
N PHE A 515 14.74 -8.61 50.39
CA PHE A 515 14.94 -7.17 50.51
C PHE A 515 16.43 -6.83 50.34
N GLU A 516 16.78 -6.21 49.21
CA GLU A 516 18.15 -5.85 48.83
C GLU A 516 18.17 -4.44 48.22
N ASP A 517 19.19 -3.65 48.56
CA ASP A 517 19.41 -2.31 47.98
C ASP A 517 18.17 -1.38 48.13
N GLY A 518 17.43 -1.54 49.23
CA GLY A 518 16.25 -0.73 49.55
C GLY A 518 14.95 -1.12 48.84
N LYS A 519 14.91 -2.26 48.14
CA LYS A 519 13.73 -2.77 47.43
C LYS A 519 13.55 -4.27 47.66
N TYR A 520 12.32 -4.76 47.51
CA TYR A 520 12.11 -6.21 47.38
C TYR A 520 12.49 -6.64 45.96
N LYS A 521 13.28 -7.72 45.85
CA LYS A 521 13.82 -8.25 44.59
C LYS A 521 13.46 -9.72 44.40
N MET A 522 13.33 -10.12 43.15
CA MET A 522 12.99 -11.48 42.71
C MET A 522 14.16 -12.44 43.01
N LEU A 523 13.94 -13.36 43.94
CA LEU A 523 14.95 -14.33 44.38
C LEU A 523 14.82 -15.65 43.61
N LYS A 524 13.62 -16.23 43.61
CA LYS A 524 13.36 -17.52 42.97
C LYS A 524 11.89 -17.61 42.58
N SER A 525 11.63 -18.01 41.35
CA SER A 525 10.29 -18.35 40.90
C SER A 525 10.04 -19.85 40.94
N ASN A 526 8.78 -20.21 41.18
CA ASN A 526 8.19 -21.49 40.87
C ASN A 526 6.88 -21.20 40.14
N ILE A 527 7.00 -20.73 38.90
CA ILE A 527 5.89 -20.37 38.02
C ILE A 527 5.77 -21.45 36.96
N LYS A 528 4.54 -21.85 36.68
CA LYS A 528 4.19 -22.81 35.65
C LYS A 528 3.23 -22.16 34.66
N GLU A 529 3.34 -22.58 33.42
CA GLU A 529 2.35 -22.28 32.41
C GLU A 529 1.11 -23.15 32.65
N ILE A 530 -0.06 -22.55 32.51
CA ILE A 530 -1.36 -23.18 32.61
C ILE A 530 -1.94 -23.22 31.19
N GLU A 531 -2.10 -24.43 30.66
CA GLU A 531 -2.77 -24.65 29.38
C GLU A 531 -4.29 -24.53 29.59
N ASP A 532 -4.94 -23.68 28.79
CA ASP A 532 -6.39 -23.50 28.76
C ASP A 532 -7.06 -23.35 30.15
N PRO A 533 -6.75 -22.27 30.92
CA PRO A 533 -7.39 -22.03 32.21
C PRO A 533 -8.92 -21.90 32.07
N ASP A 534 -9.64 -22.41 33.07
CA ASP A 534 -11.09 -22.25 33.14
C ASP A 534 -11.48 -20.82 33.54
N PHE A 535 -12.78 -20.53 33.50
CA PHE A 535 -13.29 -19.20 33.83
C PHE A 535 -12.94 -18.80 35.26
N ASP A 536 -13.03 -19.73 36.22
CA ASP A 536 -12.80 -19.47 37.65
C ASP A 536 -11.36 -19.01 37.91
N TRP A 537 -10.38 -19.50 37.12
CA TRP A 537 -8.98 -19.08 37.23
C TRP A 537 -8.76 -17.57 37.16
N PHE A 538 -9.57 -16.85 36.37
CA PHE A 538 -9.49 -15.40 36.18
C PHE A 538 -10.11 -14.57 37.30
N TYR A 539 -10.98 -15.17 38.13
CA TYR A 539 -11.72 -14.46 39.17
C TYR A 539 -11.35 -14.89 40.60
N ASP A 540 -10.70 -16.05 40.75
CA ASP A 540 -10.15 -16.57 42.02
C ASP A 540 -8.74 -16.06 42.33
#